data_AF-A0A8S3JIC6-F1
#
_entry.id   AF-A0A8S3JIC6-F1
#
_cell.length_a   1.000
_cell.length_b   1.000
_cell.length_c   1.000
_cell.angle_alpha   90.00
_cell.angle_beta   90.00
_cell.angle_gamma   90.00
#
_symmetry.space_group_name_H-M   'P 1'
#
loop_
_entity.id
_entity.type
_entity.pdbx_description
1 polymer ?
#
loop_
_entity_poly.entity_id
_entity_poly.type
_entity_poly.pdbx_seq_one_letter_code
_entity_poly.pdbx_strand_id
1 'polypeptide(L)'
;ASTQNGNPSDILTTNGLSFGKHVPCPTNLRVEKYLTTSILIAWNPPSITMTQILGYQILLDHSLYTTICANERTRALIENININEKFHRISIRTITQHGLSRDQECTLLLTMSATNGNLNDLSYAPSDLRVDRINQTSAVVSWWPASNDIVHKLFVNDIEVQTLKAGVYRFKLSGLLPNTIHKVTIKAKPNNTANTQQLSAA
;
A
#
# COMPACT_ATOMS: atom_id res chain seq x y z
N ALA A 1 25.89 39.65 -21.05
CA ALA A 1 24.90 39.43 -19.99
C ALA A 1 24.46 37.98 -20.06
N SER A 2 24.99 37.16 -19.17
CA SER A 2 24.88 35.70 -19.17
C SER A 2 23.53 35.24 -18.63
N THR A 3 22.94 34.32 -19.36
CA THR A 3 21.76 33.52 -19.07
C THR A 3 21.96 32.66 -17.82
N GLN A 4 21.12 32.82 -16.80
CA GLN A 4 20.98 31.84 -15.72
C GLN A 4 19.99 30.76 -16.15
N ASN A 5 20.55 29.61 -16.53
CA ASN A 5 19.82 28.37 -16.71
C ASN A 5 19.29 27.88 -15.35
N GLY A 6 17.97 27.79 -15.21
CA GLY A 6 17.33 27.09 -14.11
C GLY A 6 17.65 25.59 -14.21
N ASN A 7 18.28 25.05 -13.16
CA ASN A 7 18.59 23.63 -13.06
C ASN A 7 17.29 22.82 -12.92
N PRO A 8 17.06 21.76 -13.71
CA PRO A 8 15.83 20.94 -13.61
C PRO A 8 15.80 19.95 -12.42
N SER A 9 16.68 20.11 -11.42
CA SER A 9 16.95 19.08 -10.41
C SER A 9 16.15 19.18 -9.10
N ASP A 10 15.19 20.10 -8.98
CA ASP A 10 14.46 20.32 -7.72
C ASP A 10 13.20 19.45 -7.53
N ILE A 11 13.05 18.38 -8.32
CA ILE A 11 11.98 17.40 -8.15
C ILE A 11 12.58 16.12 -7.57
N LEU A 12 11.96 15.62 -6.50
CA LEU A 12 12.16 14.33 -5.81
C LEU A 12 13.00 14.37 -4.51
N THR A 13 12.45 15.00 -3.48
CA THR A 13 12.66 14.49 -2.11
C THR A 13 11.50 13.55 -1.76
N THR A 14 11.73 12.24 -1.89
CA THR A 14 10.77 11.18 -1.52
C THR A 14 10.61 11.00 -0.01
N ASN A 15 11.22 11.85 0.83
CA ASN A 15 11.24 11.64 2.28
C ASN A 15 10.79 12.91 3.01
N GLY A 16 9.49 13.20 2.91
CA GLY A 16 8.78 14.11 3.81
C GLY A 16 8.21 13.39 5.04
N LEU A 17 8.77 12.24 5.43
CA LEU A 17 8.46 11.61 6.72
C LEU A 17 9.23 12.39 7.79
N SER A 18 8.53 13.28 8.49
CA SER A 18 8.98 13.82 9.77
C SER A 18 9.53 12.68 10.64
N PHE A 19 10.74 12.82 11.18
CA PHE A 19 11.35 11.94 12.19
C PHE A 19 10.59 12.00 13.53
N GLY A 20 9.29 11.73 13.52
CA GLY A 20 8.62 11.04 14.63
C GLY A 20 8.91 9.56 14.46
N LYS A 21 9.03 8.79 15.54
CA LYS A 21 9.35 7.35 15.51
C LYS A 21 8.31 6.59 14.66
N HIS A 22 8.60 6.42 13.36
CA HIS A 22 7.77 5.66 12.44
C HIS A 22 7.72 4.22 12.92
N VAL A 23 6.51 3.70 13.11
CA VAL A 23 6.30 2.33 13.55
C VAL A 23 6.37 1.43 12.32
N PRO A 24 7.32 0.48 12.26
CA PRO A 24 7.51 -0.35 11.08
C PRO A 24 6.30 -1.28 10.87
N CYS A 25 5.84 -1.41 9.63
CA CYS A 25 4.67 -2.23 9.28
C CYS A 25 5.05 -3.68 8.94
N PRO A 26 4.12 -4.63 9.05
CA PRO A 26 4.33 -5.98 8.54
C PRO A 26 4.47 -5.98 7.01
N THR A 27 5.02 -7.05 6.45
CA THR A 27 5.23 -7.19 5.01
C THR A 27 4.60 -8.48 4.48
N ASN A 28 4.45 -8.59 3.15
CA ASN A 28 3.98 -9.81 2.50
C ASN A 28 2.64 -10.35 3.06
N LEU A 29 1.66 -9.46 3.25
CA LEU A 29 0.29 -9.83 3.59
C LEU A 29 -0.33 -10.59 2.42
N ARG A 30 -0.80 -11.81 2.67
CA ARG A 30 -1.32 -12.71 1.65
C ARG A 30 -2.42 -13.61 2.20
N VAL A 31 -3.27 -14.10 1.31
CA VAL A 31 -4.18 -15.22 1.61
C VAL A 31 -3.44 -16.53 1.33
N GLU A 32 -3.44 -17.44 2.30
CA GLU A 32 -2.88 -18.79 2.14
C GLU A 32 -3.94 -19.83 1.82
N LYS A 33 -5.17 -19.65 2.31
CA LYS A 33 -6.31 -20.53 1.99
C LYS A 33 -7.60 -19.74 1.89
N TYR A 34 -8.36 -20.02 0.85
CA TYR A 34 -9.77 -19.62 0.73
C TYR A 34 -10.66 -20.77 1.22
N LEU A 35 -11.67 -20.45 2.01
CA LEU A 35 -12.71 -21.37 2.49
C LEU A 35 -14.07 -20.75 2.14
N THR A 36 -15.16 -21.49 2.35
CA THR A 36 -16.51 -21.08 1.92
C THR A 36 -16.96 -19.74 2.53
N THR A 37 -16.68 -19.52 3.81
CA THR A 37 -17.08 -18.31 4.55
C THR A 37 -15.94 -17.73 5.39
N SER A 38 -14.70 -18.11 5.08
CA SER A 38 -13.52 -17.72 5.84
C SER A 38 -12.27 -17.72 4.97
N ILE A 39 -11.23 -17.04 5.42
CA ILE A 39 -9.91 -17.08 4.78
C ILE A 39 -8.81 -17.20 5.82
N LEU A 40 -7.75 -17.93 5.49
CA LEU A 40 -6.52 -17.95 6.27
C LEU A 40 -5.55 -16.94 5.66
N ILE A 41 -5.21 -15.90 6.41
CA ILE A 41 -4.20 -14.91 6.01
C ILE A 41 -2.87 -15.18 6.72
N ALA A 42 -1.80 -14.72 6.10
CA ALA A 42 -0.46 -14.72 6.68
C ALA A 42 0.31 -13.45 6.30
N TRP A 43 1.29 -13.09 7.12
CA TRP A 43 2.20 -11.99 6.87
C TRP A 43 3.60 -12.34 7.38
N ASN A 44 4.57 -11.50 7.02
CA ASN A 44 5.91 -11.52 7.58
C ASN A 44 6.02 -10.39 8.62
N PRO A 45 6.72 -10.60 9.75
CA PRO A 45 7.11 -9.51 10.64
C PRO A 45 7.86 -8.41 9.87
N PRO A 46 7.88 -7.16 10.36
CA PRO A 46 8.72 -6.12 9.80
C PRO A 46 10.20 -6.56 9.81
N SER A 47 10.89 -6.43 8.66
CA SER A 47 12.23 -7.01 8.45
C SER A 47 13.34 -6.40 9.32
N ILE A 48 13.18 -5.14 9.75
CA ILE A 48 14.15 -4.44 10.58
C ILE A 48 13.34 -3.59 11.58
N THR A 49 13.53 -3.84 12.88
CA THR A 49 12.90 -3.02 13.92
C THR A 49 13.96 -2.61 14.95
N MET A 50 14.07 -1.29 15.20
CA MET A 50 14.81 -0.77 16.36
C MET A 50 13.89 -0.66 17.60
N THR A 51 12.71 -1.27 17.54
CA THR A 51 11.66 -1.14 18.54
C THR A 51 11.01 -2.50 18.74
N GLN A 52 10.78 -2.87 19.99
CA GLN A 52 10.10 -4.10 20.33
C GLN A 52 8.68 -4.12 19.75
N ILE A 53 8.36 -5.18 19.02
CA ILE A 53 7.00 -5.48 18.57
C ILE A 53 6.25 -6.12 19.72
N LEU A 54 5.08 -5.57 20.06
CA LEU A 54 4.19 -6.09 21.10
C LEU A 54 3.12 -7.02 20.52
N GLY A 55 2.76 -6.83 19.25
CA GLY A 55 1.78 -7.65 18.55
C GLY A 55 1.33 -7.02 17.24
N TYR A 56 0.23 -7.51 16.72
CA TYR A 56 -0.37 -7.11 15.46
C TYR A 56 -1.88 -6.89 15.61
N GLN A 57 -2.39 -5.78 15.11
CA GLN A 57 -3.84 -5.60 14.91
C GLN A 57 -4.20 -6.00 13.50
N ILE A 58 -5.23 -6.83 13.36
CA ILE A 58 -5.83 -7.15 12.07
C ILE A 58 -7.12 -6.36 11.96
N LEU A 59 -7.27 -5.63 10.88
CA LEU A 59 -8.46 -4.88 10.54
C LEU A 59 -9.14 -5.51 9.33
N LEU A 60 -10.47 -5.61 9.40
CA LEU A 60 -11.34 -5.98 8.29
C LEU A 60 -12.25 -4.79 8.00
N ASP A 61 -12.24 -4.30 6.76
CA ASP A 61 -13.03 -3.15 6.30
C ASP A 61 -12.88 -1.93 7.24
N HIS A 62 -11.62 -1.62 7.60
CA HIS A 62 -11.22 -0.54 8.53
C HIS A 62 -11.63 -0.71 10.00
N SER A 63 -12.26 -1.82 10.36
CA SER A 63 -12.66 -2.14 11.74
C SER A 63 -11.71 -3.16 12.35
N LEU A 64 -11.36 -3.00 13.64
CA LEU A 64 -10.54 -3.98 14.35
C LEU A 64 -11.25 -5.34 14.37
N TYR A 65 -10.61 -6.35 13.79
CA TYR A 65 -11.09 -7.73 13.81
C TYR A 65 -10.50 -8.49 15.00
N THR A 66 -9.17 -8.51 15.13
CA THR A 66 -8.49 -9.16 16.26
C THR A 66 -7.09 -8.59 16.51
N THR A 67 -6.50 -8.96 17.64
CA THR A 67 -5.10 -8.66 17.99
C THR A 67 -4.35 -9.96 18.28
N ILE A 68 -3.12 -10.06 17.76
CA ILE A 68 -2.24 -11.23 17.89
C ILE A 68 -0.96 -10.81 18.59
N CYS A 69 -0.54 -11.54 19.61
CA CYS A 69 0.68 -11.24 20.36
C CYS A 69 1.94 -11.50 19.51
N ALA A 70 3.03 -10.79 19.80
CA ALA A 70 4.26 -10.87 18.99
C ALA A 70 4.92 -12.27 18.95
N ASN A 71 4.69 -13.10 19.97
CA ASN A 71 5.20 -14.46 20.08
C ASN A 71 4.33 -15.51 19.37
N GLU A 72 3.17 -15.12 18.84
CA GLU A 72 2.28 -16.01 18.09
C GLU A 72 2.67 -16.09 16.61
N ARG A 73 2.06 -17.04 15.89
CA ARG A 73 2.25 -17.16 14.45
C ARG A 73 1.69 -15.93 13.75
N THR A 74 2.39 -15.46 12.72
CA THR A 74 1.92 -14.38 11.84
C THR A 74 0.88 -14.87 10.83
N ARG A 75 -0.20 -15.46 11.36
CA ARG A 75 -1.34 -16.01 10.63
C ARG A 75 -2.63 -15.76 11.40
N ALA A 76 -3.74 -15.63 10.68
CA ALA A 76 -5.07 -15.51 11.29
C ALA A 76 -6.16 -16.08 10.39
N LEU A 77 -7.16 -16.70 10.99
CA LEU A 77 -8.41 -17.07 10.33
C LEU A 77 -9.38 -15.90 10.43
N ILE A 78 -9.82 -15.37 9.29
CA ILE A 78 -10.88 -14.38 9.21
C ILE A 78 -12.16 -15.10 8.86
N GLU A 79 -13.11 -15.15 9.80
CA GLU A 79 -14.39 -15.82 9.66
C GLU A 79 -15.48 -14.87 9.17
N ASN A 80 -16.60 -15.44 8.71
CA ASN A 80 -17.80 -14.72 8.27
C ASN A 80 -17.50 -13.69 7.16
N ILE A 81 -16.60 -14.04 6.24
CA ILE A 81 -16.26 -13.23 5.08
C ILE A 81 -16.75 -13.91 3.81
N ASN A 82 -17.56 -13.19 3.02
CA ASN A 82 -18.05 -13.66 1.74
C ASN A 82 -17.52 -12.77 0.61
N ILE A 83 -16.36 -13.16 0.08
CA ILE A 83 -15.69 -12.47 -1.03
C ILE A 83 -16.49 -12.48 -2.33
N ASN A 84 -17.55 -13.29 -2.43
CA ASN A 84 -18.44 -13.33 -3.59
C ASN A 84 -19.51 -12.25 -3.56
N GLU A 85 -19.82 -11.72 -2.37
CA GLU A 85 -20.87 -10.71 -2.19
C GLU A 85 -20.33 -9.29 -2.36
N LYS A 86 -19.14 -9.03 -1.81
CA LYS A 86 -18.48 -7.72 -1.91
C LYS A 86 -16.98 -7.82 -1.77
N PHE A 87 -16.31 -6.73 -2.10
CA PHE A 87 -14.90 -6.56 -1.80
C PHE A 87 -14.68 -6.35 -0.30
N HIS A 88 -13.58 -6.91 0.18
CA HIS A 88 -13.16 -6.75 1.56
C HIS A 88 -11.73 -6.27 1.63
N ARG A 89 -11.42 -5.40 2.60
CA ARG A 89 -10.08 -4.91 2.82
C ARG A 89 -9.53 -5.43 4.13
N ILE A 90 -8.37 -6.08 4.04
CA ILE A 90 -7.60 -6.47 5.22
C ILE A 90 -6.44 -5.51 5.39
N SER A 91 -6.19 -5.09 6.62
CA SER A 91 -4.99 -4.34 6.98
C SER A 91 -4.37 -4.92 8.24
N ILE A 92 -3.04 -4.86 8.36
CA ILE A 92 -2.33 -5.28 9.56
C ILE A 92 -1.47 -4.15 10.08
N ARG A 93 -1.65 -3.79 11.36
CA ARG A 93 -0.81 -2.82 12.06
C ARG A 93 0.13 -3.52 13.01
N THR A 94 1.39 -3.13 13.03
CA THR A 94 2.31 -3.49 14.12
C THR A 94 1.97 -2.66 15.35
N ILE A 95 1.97 -3.28 16.53
CA ILE A 95 1.86 -2.61 17.82
C ILE A 95 3.26 -2.47 18.41
N THR A 96 3.63 -1.26 18.82
CA THR A 96 4.86 -0.99 19.58
C THR A 96 4.58 -0.03 20.73
N GLN A 97 5.54 0.17 21.62
CA GLN A 97 5.49 1.24 22.62
C GLN A 97 5.41 2.67 22.03
N HIS A 98 5.67 2.83 20.72
CA HIS A 98 5.61 4.11 20.02
C HIS A 98 4.30 4.31 19.25
N GLY A 99 3.36 3.36 19.36
CA GLY A 99 2.06 3.40 18.71
C GLY A 99 1.92 2.30 17.65
N LEU A 100 1.08 2.59 16.65
CA LEU A 100 0.68 1.66 15.60
C LEU A 100 1.28 2.05 14.25
N SER A 101 1.64 1.07 13.42
CA SER A 101 1.89 1.32 12.00
C SER A 101 0.57 1.68 11.27
N ARG A 102 0.67 2.21 10.05
CA ARG A 102 -0.51 2.66 9.30
C ARG A 102 -1.14 1.52 8.50
N ASP A 103 -2.45 1.61 8.28
CA ASP A 103 -3.20 0.61 7.51
C ASP A 103 -2.70 0.46 6.08
N GLN A 104 -2.40 1.57 5.41
CA GLN A 104 -1.99 1.59 4.01
C GLN A 104 -0.61 0.98 3.79
N GLU A 105 0.20 0.89 4.85
CA GLU A 105 1.55 0.33 4.80
C GLU A 105 1.52 -1.21 4.72
N CYS A 106 0.44 -1.85 5.18
CA CYS A 106 0.20 -3.29 5.05
C CYS A 106 -1.29 -3.56 4.87
N THR A 107 -1.74 -3.60 3.61
CA THR A 107 -3.14 -3.80 3.24
C THR A 107 -3.27 -4.75 2.05
N LEU A 108 -4.40 -5.45 1.97
CA LEU A 108 -4.78 -6.33 0.87
C LEU A 108 -6.28 -6.17 0.59
N LEU A 109 -6.63 -5.86 -0.66
CA LEU A 109 -7.99 -5.80 -1.15
C LEU A 109 -8.38 -7.15 -1.74
N LEU A 110 -9.33 -7.83 -1.12
CA LEU A 110 -9.86 -9.10 -1.59
C LEU A 110 -10.96 -8.85 -2.61
N THR A 111 -10.81 -9.47 -3.78
CA THR A 111 -11.80 -9.46 -4.84
C THR A 111 -12.20 -10.88 -5.23
N MET A 112 -13.39 -11.01 -5.82
CA MET A 112 -13.88 -12.26 -6.42
C MET A 112 -12.83 -12.96 -7.27
N SER A 113 -12.12 -12.18 -8.06
CA SER A 113 -11.13 -12.66 -9.02
C SER A 113 -9.83 -13.16 -8.34
N ALA A 114 -9.62 -12.92 -7.05
CA ALA A 114 -8.51 -13.48 -6.28
C ALA A 114 -8.72 -14.94 -5.84
N THR A 115 -9.93 -15.49 -6.01
CA THR A 115 -10.32 -16.84 -5.58
C THR A 115 -9.95 -17.96 -6.53
N ASN A 116 -9.65 -17.63 -7.79
CA ASN A 116 -9.24 -18.58 -8.82
C ASN A 116 -7.77 -19.05 -8.67
N GLY A 117 -7.14 -18.74 -7.53
CA GLY A 117 -5.75 -19.11 -7.22
C GLY A 117 -4.70 -18.26 -7.94
N ASN A 118 -5.11 -17.29 -8.75
CA ASN A 118 -4.21 -16.41 -9.47
C ASN A 118 -4.15 -15.04 -8.81
N LEU A 119 -3.03 -14.74 -8.13
CA LEU A 119 -2.76 -13.40 -7.59
C LEU A 119 -2.72 -12.33 -8.70
N ASN A 120 -2.60 -12.75 -9.97
CA ASN A 120 -2.64 -11.88 -11.16
C ASN A 120 -4.02 -11.24 -11.43
N ASP A 121 -5.05 -11.70 -10.71
CA ASP A 121 -6.44 -11.33 -10.95
C ASP A 121 -7.04 -10.48 -9.81
N LEU A 122 -6.23 -10.05 -8.84
CA LEU A 122 -6.62 -8.98 -7.92
C LEU A 122 -6.96 -7.71 -8.71
N SER A 123 -8.06 -7.02 -8.36
CA SER A 123 -8.28 -5.68 -8.91
C SER A 123 -7.14 -4.79 -8.41
N TYR A 124 -6.18 -4.53 -9.28
CA TYR A 124 -5.03 -3.70 -8.95
C TYR A 124 -5.39 -2.24 -8.75
N ALA A 125 -6.63 -1.85 -9.04
CA ALA A 125 -7.06 -0.48 -8.95
C ALA A 125 -6.86 0.04 -7.50
N PRO A 126 -6.03 1.07 -7.29
CA PRO A 126 -6.03 1.79 -6.03
C PRO A 126 -7.43 2.38 -5.78
N SER A 127 -7.77 2.56 -4.52
CA SER A 127 -9.06 3.10 -4.06
C SER A 127 -8.84 4.35 -3.22
N ASP A 128 -9.91 5.09 -2.94
CA ASP A 128 -9.90 6.21 -1.99
C ASP A 128 -8.79 7.23 -2.27
N LEU A 129 -8.65 7.64 -3.54
CA LEU A 129 -7.76 8.73 -3.92
C LEU A 129 -8.23 10.03 -3.25
N ARG A 130 -7.36 10.63 -2.45
CA ARG A 130 -7.59 11.88 -1.74
C ARG A 130 -6.50 12.88 -2.07
N VAL A 131 -6.89 14.14 -2.20
CA VAL A 131 -5.99 15.28 -2.35
C VAL A 131 -6.21 16.18 -1.15
N ASP A 132 -5.15 16.48 -0.41
CA ASP A 132 -5.15 17.34 0.76
C ASP A 132 -3.96 18.31 0.72
N ARG A 133 -3.87 19.22 1.71
CA ARG A 133 -2.78 20.21 1.85
C ARG A 133 -2.45 20.94 0.54
N ILE A 134 -3.51 21.49 -0.06
CA ILE A 134 -3.44 22.22 -1.33
C ILE A 134 -2.90 23.62 -1.05
N ASN A 135 -1.79 23.95 -1.71
CA ASN A 135 -1.18 25.27 -1.75
C ASN A 135 -1.18 25.77 -3.22
N GLN A 136 -0.72 27.01 -3.46
CA GLN A 136 -0.72 27.60 -4.81
C GLN A 136 -0.05 26.75 -5.89
N THR A 137 1.02 26.02 -5.53
CA THR A 137 1.85 25.25 -6.48
C THR A 137 2.08 23.79 -6.06
N SER A 138 1.40 23.30 -5.02
CA SER A 138 1.58 21.93 -4.53
C SER A 138 0.33 21.37 -3.87
N ALA A 139 0.25 20.06 -3.80
CA ALA A 139 -0.79 19.33 -3.08
C ALA A 139 -0.23 17.99 -2.62
N VAL A 140 -0.84 17.37 -1.60
CA VAL A 140 -0.49 16.01 -1.21
C VAL A 140 -1.59 15.05 -1.60
N VAL A 141 -1.20 14.02 -2.34
CA VAL A 141 -2.07 12.97 -2.83
C VAL A 141 -1.84 11.73 -1.99
N SER A 142 -2.92 11.07 -1.58
CA SER A 142 -2.87 9.78 -0.89
C SER A 142 -3.95 8.85 -1.40
N TRP A 143 -3.72 7.55 -1.36
CA TRP A 143 -4.65 6.53 -1.82
C TRP A 143 -4.52 5.26 -0.97
N TRP A 144 -5.45 4.35 -1.17
CA TRP A 144 -5.38 2.99 -0.65
C TRP A 144 -4.92 2.04 -1.74
N PRO A 145 -3.71 1.46 -1.64
CA PRO A 145 -3.25 0.47 -2.61
C PRO A 145 -4.08 -0.81 -2.49
N ALA A 146 -4.24 -1.56 -3.59
CA ALA A 146 -4.88 -2.87 -3.55
C ALA A 146 -4.02 -3.89 -2.77
N SER A 147 -2.71 -3.75 -2.84
CA SER A 147 -1.71 -4.48 -2.07
C SER A 147 -0.45 -3.62 -1.97
N ASN A 148 0.32 -3.78 -0.90
CA ASN A 148 1.54 -2.99 -0.68
C ASN A 148 2.72 -3.41 -1.58
N ASP A 149 2.61 -4.50 -2.34
CA ASP A 149 3.60 -4.96 -3.31
C ASP A 149 3.44 -4.35 -4.73
N ILE A 150 2.40 -3.53 -4.95
CA ILE A 150 2.08 -2.94 -6.25
C ILE A 150 2.78 -1.60 -6.47
N VAL A 151 3.41 -1.44 -7.63
CA VAL A 151 3.94 -0.17 -8.13
C VAL A 151 2.80 0.68 -8.66
N HIS A 152 2.86 1.99 -8.45
CA HIS A 152 1.84 2.92 -8.93
C HIS A 152 2.41 3.98 -9.86
N LYS A 153 1.57 4.50 -10.76
CA LYS A 153 1.87 5.62 -11.64
C LYS A 153 0.90 6.75 -11.35
N LEU A 154 1.43 7.93 -11.07
CA LEU A 154 0.69 9.15 -10.78
C LEU A 154 0.62 10.02 -12.02
N PHE A 155 -0.57 10.52 -12.32
CA PHE A 155 -0.85 11.36 -13.47
C PHE A 155 -1.49 12.67 -13.03
N VAL A 156 -1.14 13.76 -13.70
CA VAL A 156 -1.79 15.08 -13.60
C VAL A 156 -2.19 15.50 -15.00
N ASN A 157 -3.48 15.79 -15.20
CA ASN A 157 -4.07 16.13 -16.50
C ASN A 157 -3.71 15.08 -17.58
N ASP A 158 -3.82 13.81 -17.19
CA ASP A 158 -3.52 12.63 -18.02
C ASP A 158 -2.05 12.48 -18.47
N ILE A 159 -1.13 13.32 -17.97
CA ILE A 159 0.32 13.20 -18.15
C ILE A 159 0.93 12.47 -16.95
N GLU A 160 1.73 11.43 -17.21
CA GLU A 160 2.48 10.72 -16.16
C GLU A 160 3.52 11.65 -15.54
N VAL A 161 3.41 11.90 -14.24
CA VAL A 161 4.34 12.76 -13.50
C VAL A 161 5.30 11.97 -12.63
N GLN A 162 4.94 10.74 -12.24
CA GLN A 162 5.78 9.91 -11.37
C GLN A 162 5.44 8.42 -11.47
N THR A 163 6.47 7.57 -11.48
CA THR A 163 6.38 6.15 -11.11
C THR A 163 6.81 5.96 -9.64
N LEU A 164 5.96 5.33 -8.84
CA LEU A 164 6.09 5.19 -7.38
C LEU A 164 6.35 3.72 -7.02
N LYS A 165 7.38 3.48 -6.22
CA LYS A 165 7.75 2.12 -5.76
C LYS A 165 6.61 1.48 -4.96
N ALA A 166 6.64 0.15 -4.91
CA ALA A 166 5.79 -0.63 -4.01
C ALA A 166 5.91 -0.12 -2.56
N GLY A 167 4.80 -0.14 -1.82
CA GLY A 167 4.68 0.39 -0.47
C GLY A 167 4.41 1.89 -0.37
N VAL A 168 4.49 2.65 -1.48
CA VAL A 168 4.12 4.08 -1.48
C VAL A 168 2.61 4.22 -1.65
N TYR A 169 1.98 4.98 -0.75
CA TYR A 169 0.54 5.28 -0.76
C TYR A 169 0.24 6.79 -0.60
N ARG A 170 1.30 7.61 -0.58
CA ARG A 170 1.22 9.06 -0.40
C ARG A 170 2.35 9.76 -1.13
N PHE A 171 2.07 10.87 -1.81
CA PHE A 171 3.02 11.63 -2.60
C PHE A 171 2.70 13.13 -2.62
N LYS A 172 3.72 13.99 -2.54
CA LYS A 172 3.56 15.46 -2.66
C LYS A 172 3.78 15.87 -4.11
N LEU A 173 2.71 16.31 -4.77
CA LEU A 173 2.79 17.01 -6.06
C LEU A 173 3.35 18.41 -5.85
N SER A 174 4.21 18.84 -6.77
CA SER A 174 4.81 20.18 -6.81
C SER A 174 4.77 20.70 -8.25
N GLY A 175 4.93 22.02 -8.44
CA GLY A 175 4.89 22.63 -9.78
C GLY A 175 3.49 22.72 -10.39
N LEU A 176 2.43 22.68 -9.57
CA LEU A 176 1.07 22.90 -10.04
C LEU A 176 0.89 24.36 -10.46
N LEU A 177 0.14 24.59 -11.54
CA LEU A 177 -0.24 25.95 -11.94
C LEU A 177 -1.26 26.51 -10.94
N PRO A 178 -1.05 27.72 -10.39
CA PRO A 178 -2.03 28.39 -9.52
C PRO A 178 -3.35 28.62 -10.24
N ASN A 179 -4.44 28.71 -9.47
CA ASN A 179 -5.79 29.01 -9.97
C ASN A 179 -6.24 28.15 -11.17
N THR A 180 -5.72 26.92 -11.26
CA THR A 180 -6.00 25.97 -12.34
C THR A 180 -6.56 24.68 -11.75
N ILE A 181 -7.59 24.11 -12.39
CA ILE A 181 -8.12 22.79 -12.03
C ILE A 181 -7.14 21.73 -12.55
N HIS A 182 -6.67 20.87 -11.65
CA HIS A 182 -5.80 19.74 -11.99
C HIS A 182 -6.53 18.42 -11.75
N LYS A 183 -6.59 17.57 -12.77
CA LYS A 183 -7.11 16.21 -12.66
C LYS A 183 -6.00 15.27 -12.22
N VAL A 184 -6.10 14.72 -11.01
CA VAL A 184 -5.14 13.75 -10.48
C VAL A 184 -5.68 12.33 -10.67
N THR A 185 -4.87 11.44 -11.24
CA THR A 185 -5.21 10.02 -11.39
C THR A 185 -4.06 9.15 -10.92
N ILE A 186 -4.36 8.08 -10.19
CA ILE A 186 -3.38 7.06 -9.79
C ILE A 186 -3.76 5.74 -10.45
N LYS A 187 -2.79 5.05 -11.06
CA LYS A 187 -2.99 3.75 -11.69
C LYS A 187 -2.00 2.76 -11.13
N ALA A 188 -2.42 1.53 -10.91
CA ALA A 188 -1.50 0.46 -10.59
C ALA A 188 -0.77 -0.04 -11.85
N LYS A 189 0.47 -0.45 -11.65
CA LYS A 189 1.26 -1.21 -12.59
C LYS A 189 1.60 -2.54 -11.91
N PRO A 190 1.02 -3.67 -12.35
CA PRO A 190 1.39 -4.97 -11.81
C PRO A 190 2.88 -5.21 -12.02
N ASN A 191 3.55 -5.78 -11.02
CA ASN A 191 4.91 -6.29 -11.22
C ASN A 191 4.77 -7.63 -11.96
N ASN A 192 5.33 -7.76 -13.17
CA ASN A 192 5.46 -9.04 -13.86
C ASN A 192 6.54 -9.92 -13.21
N THR A 193 6.42 -10.21 -11.91
CA THR A 193 7.23 -11.22 -11.23
C THR A 193 6.39 -12.47 -11.05
N ALA A 194 6.03 -13.09 -12.17
CA ALA A 194 5.84 -14.54 -12.16
C ALA A 194 7.21 -15.15 -11.84
N ASN A 195 7.28 -15.97 -10.80
CA ASN A 195 8.45 -16.79 -10.52
C ASN A 195 8.78 -17.61 -11.75
N THR A 196 9.87 -17.26 -12.44
CA THR A 196 10.61 -18.21 -13.27
C THR A 196 11.29 -19.20 -12.31
N GLN A 197 10.51 -20.09 -11.69
CA GLN A 197 11.05 -21.37 -11.26
C GLN A 197 11.23 -22.18 -12.53
N GLN A 198 12.43 -22.05 -13.11
CA GLN A 198 12.99 -22.99 -14.05
C GLN A 198 13.01 -24.36 -13.33
N LEU A 199 12.02 -25.20 -13.62
CA LEU A 199 12.10 -26.63 -13.36
C LEU A 199 13.25 -27.17 -14.23
N SER A 200 14.45 -27.22 -13.66
CA SER A 200 15.49 -28.11 -14.15
C SER A 200 15.12 -29.52 -13.69
N ALA A 201 14.59 -30.33 -14.60
CA ALA A 201 14.62 -31.78 -14.45
C ALA A 201 15.95 -32.27 -15.03
N ALA A 202 16.66 -33.09 -14.24
CA ALA A 202 17.72 -33.96 -14.72
C ALA A 202 17.11 -35.25 -15.29
#